data_AF-A0AAP2ZPK1-F1
#
_entry.id   AF-A0AAP2ZPK1-F1
#
_cell.length_a   1.000
_cell.length_b   1.000
_cell.length_c   1.000
_cell.angle_alpha   90.00
_cell.angle_beta   90.00
_cell.angle_gamma   90.00
#
_symmetry.space_group_name_H-M   'P 1'
#
loop_
_entity.id
_entity.type
_entity.pdbx_description
1 polymer ?
#
loop_
_entity_poly.entity_id
_entity_poly.type
_entity_poly.pdbx_seq_one_letter_code
_entity_poly.pdbx_strand_id
1 'polypeptide(L)'
;MSLKKFTQYKLLFLMLLLLCILLPFIPDQAYHIPGPDIAKQNFHVIEFNDKGQPHDERQWQGLETRILHPEPAQIPELLIFVHGWHHSAEPKDENFIAFEQFYQQMAASDTQRNLLGLYVGWRGDKYDPFWIDGSDDAKSWIEPLDFPTILQRKRVAKRIGQLGLSQLLDKLDSLVTQHKLLRYTVIGHSLGGAVVLHASKDRIKAAIDNQQDNPNLFLLLNPAVPAKEYQPLDTLVSLDRQKPSMVVLQSKGDFAVKEAFNYIKDGERAVGNSWAITHDIDKCSGGNCTTPMKMPSALMAHDQIPGCMMTLPQSGWKIRARLQARRTVQTCPDANMQAVWVLAVSDEIVSGHNGILTPEHGKALSEVMRMIDLYRNQLPKHAVESPANQDLGTLAPESEAATSTEGETPVPQEPVIIVEPLPEEQSSPTPKVNAPLQEPNVSQEQDKPAATEAPPAPIKAPESKPEAKPNDGAEPQPKIETEGIK
;
A
#
# COMPACT_ATOMS: atom_id res chain seq x y z
N MET A 1 -1.51 5.36 54.03
CA MET A 1 -0.70 4.79 52.92
C MET A 1 0.76 4.83 53.36
N SER A 2 1.51 3.72 53.33
CA SER A 2 2.85 3.67 53.97
C SER A 2 3.88 4.53 53.23
N LEU A 3 4.72 5.25 54.00
CA LEU A 3 5.76 6.14 53.48
C LEU A 3 6.70 5.44 52.48
N LYS A 4 7.01 4.16 52.72
CA LYS A 4 7.80 3.32 51.81
C LYS A 4 7.19 3.22 50.40
N LYS A 5 5.86 3.07 50.30
CA LYS A 5 5.17 3.04 49.00
C LYS A 5 5.28 4.39 48.28
N PHE A 6 5.16 5.50 49.00
CA PHE A 6 5.30 6.84 48.42
C PHE A 6 6.71 7.09 47.88
N THR A 7 7.76 6.65 48.60
CA THR A 7 9.15 6.72 48.11
C THR A 7 9.36 5.81 46.90
N GLN A 8 8.79 4.60 46.90
CA GLN A 8 8.84 3.69 45.74
C GLN A 8 8.15 4.28 44.50
N TYR A 9 6.96 4.89 44.64
CA TYR A 9 6.30 5.58 43.53
C TYR A 9 7.10 6.78 43.02
N LYS A 10 7.74 7.56 43.91
CA LYS A 10 8.65 8.63 43.50
C LYS A 10 9.87 8.11 42.75
N LEU A 11 10.48 7.01 43.20
CA LEU A 11 11.65 6.42 42.55
C LEU A 11 11.28 5.82 41.18
N LEU A 12 10.13 5.14 41.08
CA LEU A 12 9.58 4.62 39.83
C LEU A 12 9.25 5.75 38.85
N PHE A 13 8.60 6.82 39.33
CA PHE A 13 8.31 8.00 38.53
C PHE A 13 9.59 8.69 38.03
N LEU A 14 10.61 8.82 38.87
CA LEU A 14 11.88 9.44 38.50
C LEU A 14 12.69 8.56 37.54
N MET A 15 12.64 7.23 37.68
CA MET A 15 13.15 6.28 36.68
C MET A 15 12.42 6.39 35.34
N LEU A 16 11.09 6.41 35.33
CA LEU A 16 10.28 6.59 34.11
C LEU A 16 10.54 7.96 33.45
N LEU A 17 10.69 9.00 34.25
CA LEU A 17 10.96 10.35 33.76
C LEU A 17 12.40 10.48 33.22
N LEU A 18 13.38 9.83 33.85
CA LEU A 18 14.74 9.71 33.32
C LEU A 18 14.75 8.89 32.01
N LEU A 19 14.01 7.78 31.96
CA LEU A 19 13.84 6.96 30.77
C LEU A 19 13.28 7.81 29.61
N CYS A 20 12.18 8.53 29.83
CA CYS A 20 11.58 9.43 28.83
C CYS A 20 12.49 10.59 28.38
N ILE A 21 13.51 10.96 29.15
CA ILE A 21 14.53 11.96 28.77
C ILE A 21 15.68 11.31 27.97
N LEU A 22 15.91 10.01 28.17
CA LEU A 22 16.95 9.23 27.50
C LEU A 22 16.48 8.56 26.20
N LEU A 23 15.17 8.45 25.94
CA LEU A 23 14.64 8.04 24.64
C LEU A 23 15.09 9.05 23.55
N PRO A 24 15.92 8.68 22.57
CA PRO A 24 16.22 9.55 21.45
C PRO A 24 14.93 9.81 20.66
N PHE A 25 14.58 11.09 20.58
CA PHE A 25 13.44 11.56 19.80
C PHE A 25 13.85 11.72 18.34
N ILE A 26 13.23 10.96 17.45
CA ILE A 26 13.49 11.08 16.02
C ILE A 26 12.88 12.42 15.52
N PRO A 27 13.67 13.32 14.92
CA PRO A 27 13.19 14.64 14.52
C PRO A 27 12.15 14.57 13.39
N ASP A 28 11.14 15.45 13.45
CA ASP A 28 10.17 15.68 12.36
C ASP A 28 10.80 16.64 11.34
N GLN A 29 11.65 16.11 10.46
CA GLN A 29 12.50 16.90 9.56
C GLN A 29 12.58 16.32 8.14
N ALA A 30 12.96 17.18 7.19
CA ALA A 30 13.39 16.75 5.87
C ALA A 30 14.80 16.13 5.92
N TYR A 31 15.00 15.04 5.19
CA TYR A 31 16.33 14.48 4.88
C TYR A 31 16.78 14.89 3.48
N HIS A 32 15.85 15.03 2.53
CA HIS A 32 16.15 15.35 1.13
C HIS A 32 15.78 16.79 0.76
N ILE A 33 16.78 17.66 0.66
CA ILE A 33 16.63 18.98 0.03
C ILE A 33 16.97 18.85 -1.46
N PRO A 34 16.07 19.19 -2.40
CA PRO A 34 16.35 19.14 -3.83
C PRO A 34 17.57 19.99 -4.22
N GLY A 35 18.50 19.40 -4.96
CA GLY A 35 19.72 20.04 -5.43
C GLY A 35 20.15 19.59 -6.83
N PRO A 36 21.14 20.27 -7.45
CA PRO A 36 21.53 20.06 -8.85
C PRO A 36 22.01 18.63 -9.16
N ASP A 37 22.58 17.96 -8.16
CA ASP A 37 23.19 16.63 -8.33
C ASP A 37 22.12 15.53 -8.30
N ILE A 38 21.05 15.73 -7.53
CA ILE A 38 19.87 14.86 -7.50
C ILE A 38 19.13 14.94 -8.86
N ALA A 39 19.14 16.10 -9.51
CA ALA A 39 18.43 16.36 -10.77
C ALA A 39 18.86 15.46 -11.95
N LYS A 40 20.01 14.78 -11.87
CA LYS A 40 20.55 13.93 -12.95
C LYS A 40 20.04 12.49 -12.96
N GLN A 41 19.32 12.06 -11.92
CA GLN A 41 18.77 10.71 -11.81
C GLN A 41 17.25 10.75 -11.96
N ASN A 42 16.64 9.73 -12.58
CA ASN A 42 15.18 9.54 -12.60
C ASN A 42 14.66 8.99 -11.27
N PHE A 43 15.02 9.69 -10.18
CA PHE A 43 14.60 9.43 -8.81
C PHE A 43 14.30 10.76 -8.10
N HIS A 44 13.31 10.76 -7.22
CA HIS A 44 12.93 11.94 -6.46
C HIS A 44 12.36 11.56 -5.09
N VAL A 45 12.30 12.53 -4.18
CA VAL A 45 11.82 12.34 -2.81
C VAL A 45 10.88 13.49 -2.44
N ILE A 46 9.72 13.18 -1.87
CA ILE A 46 8.81 14.14 -1.23
C ILE A 46 8.56 13.65 0.20
N GLU A 47 8.67 14.55 1.18
CA GLU A 47 8.59 14.20 2.60
C GLU A 47 7.43 14.94 3.28
N PHE A 48 6.66 14.23 4.10
CA PHE A 48 5.52 14.77 4.86
C PHE A 48 5.75 14.73 6.37
N ASN A 49 5.42 15.83 7.03
CA ASN A 49 5.52 15.95 8.50
C ASN A 49 4.35 15.25 9.22
N ASP A 50 4.42 15.16 10.56
CA ASP A 50 3.36 14.55 11.40
C ASP A 50 1.95 15.18 11.20
N LYS A 51 1.85 16.38 10.63
CA LYS A 51 0.58 17.07 10.33
C LYS A 51 0.03 16.75 8.93
N GLY A 52 0.75 16.00 8.10
CA GLY A 52 0.39 15.73 6.71
C GLY A 52 0.64 16.91 5.77
N GLN A 53 1.57 17.81 6.13
CA GLN A 53 2.00 18.92 5.27
C GLN A 53 3.37 18.56 4.66
N PRO A 54 3.71 19.04 3.44
CA PRO A 54 5.05 18.90 2.89
C PRO A 54 6.09 19.50 3.85
N HIS A 55 7.25 18.85 3.99
CA HIS A 55 8.38 19.45 4.70
C HIS A 55 9.01 20.59 3.90
N ASP A 56 9.05 20.48 2.57
CA ASP A 56 9.64 21.47 1.68
C ASP A 56 8.92 21.49 0.32
N GLU A 57 8.25 22.61 -0.01
CA GLU A 57 7.56 22.80 -1.29
C GLU A 57 8.49 22.68 -2.52
N ARG A 58 9.81 22.87 -2.33
CA ARG A 58 10.80 22.66 -3.40
C ARG A 58 10.85 21.21 -3.87
N GLN A 59 10.47 20.24 -3.03
CA GLN A 59 10.37 18.83 -3.41
C GLN A 59 9.27 18.63 -4.46
N TRP A 60 8.10 19.27 -4.29
CA TRP A 60 7.09 19.26 -5.35
C TRP A 60 7.62 19.91 -6.64
N GLN A 61 8.21 21.11 -6.54
CA GLN A 61 8.73 21.84 -7.70
C GLN A 61 9.81 21.05 -8.47
N GLY A 62 10.66 20.32 -7.75
CA GLY A 62 11.68 19.43 -8.32
C GLY A 62 11.07 18.25 -9.07
N LEU A 63 10.04 17.60 -8.51
CA LEU A 63 9.31 16.52 -9.19
C LEU A 63 8.60 17.03 -10.45
N GLU A 64 7.85 18.13 -10.32
CA GLU A 64 7.10 18.76 -11.41
C GLU A 64 8.02 19.14 -12.58
N THR A 65 9.18 19.75 -12.27
CA THR A 65 10.18 20.11 -13.29
C THR A 65 10.65 18.90 -14.10
N ARG A 66 10.87 17.74 -13.47
CA ARG A 66 11.31 16.49 -14.14
C ARG A 66 10.22 15.88 -15.00
N ILE A 67 8.96 15.92 -14.56
CA ILE A 67 7.82 15.41 -15.33
C ILE A 67 7.60 16.29 -16.57
N LEU A 68 7.77 17.61 -16.44
CA LEU A 68 7.62 18.56 -17.55
C LEU A 68 8.82 18.62 -18.51
N HIS A 69 10.02 18.27 -18.04
CA HIS A 69 11.26 18.23 -18.82
C HIS A 69 11.98 16.88 -18.62
N PRO A 70 11.40 15.78 -19.13
CA PRO A 70 11.96 14.45 -18.95
C PRO A 70 13.20 14.24 -19.84
N GLU A 71 14.18 13.51 -19.32
CA GLU A 71 15.33 13.01 -20.06
C GLU A 71 15.39 11.48 -19.95
N PRO A 72 15.27 10.70 -21.05
CA PRO A 72 15.03 11.17 -22.43
C PRO A 72 13.66 11.85 -22.60
N ALA A 73 13.50 12.61 -23.69
CA ALA A 73 12.30 13.38 -24.05
C ALA A 73 11.07 12.53 -24.41
N GLN A 74 10.63 11.69 -23.47
CA GLN A 74 9.47 10.80 -23.53
C GLN A 74 8.61 11.06 -22.29
N ILE A 75 7.27 11.07 -22.43
CA ILE A 75 6.35 11.22 -21.29
C ILE A 75 6.65 10.11 -20.26
N PRO A 76 7.00 10.46 -19.01
CA PRO A 76 7.40 9.47 -18.02
C PRO A 76 6.21 8.69 -17.45
N GLU A 77 6.51 7.53 -16.87
CA GLU A 77 5.63 6.81 -15.96
C GLU A 77 6.18 6.90 -14.54
N LEU A 78 5.35 7.24 -13.54
CA LEU A 78 5.82 7.51 -12.18
C LEU A 78 5.57 6.30 -11.26
N LEU A 79 6.62 5.74 -10.69
CA LEU A 79 6.55 4.70 -9.66
C LEU A 79 6.79 5.34 -8.28
N ILE A 80 5.78 5.28 -7.43
CA ILE A 80 5.78 5.90 -6.10
C ILE A 80 5.86 4.80 -5.03
N PHE A 81 6.73 4.93 -4.04
CA PHE A 81 6.75 4.07 -2.86
C PHE A 81 6.55 4.88 -1.57
N VAL A 82 5.71 4.37 -0.67
CA VAL A 82 5.42 4.93 0.65
C VAL A 82 5.79 3.90 1.72
N HIS A 83 6.80 4.22 2.52
CA HIS A 83 7.36 3.31 3.51
C HIS A 83 6.47 3.13 4.75
N GLY A 84 6.79 2.08 5.50
CA GLY A 84 6.09 1.66 6.71
C GLY A 84 6.48 2.39 8.00
N TRP A 85 6.12 1.74 9.11
CA TRP A 85 6.60 2.01 10.45
C TRP A 85 8.11 1.73 10.56
N HIS A 86 8.81 2.25 11.57
CA HIS A 86 10.28 2.20 11.74
C HIS A 86 11.14 2.79 10.61
N HIS A 87 10.54 3.35 9.56
CA HIS A 87 11.26 3.87 8.39
C HIS A 87 11.16 5.39 8.22
N SER A 88 12.08 5.93 7.42
CA SER A 88 12.07 7.34 7.01
C SER A 88 12.65 7.52 5.61
N ALA A 89 12.87 8.77 5.19
CA ALA A 89 13.65 9.10 4.00
C ALA A 89 15.13 9.41 4.32
N GLU A 90 15.68 8.91 5.43
CA GLU A 90 17.13 9.00 5.63
C GLU A 90 17.85 8.23 4.51
N PRO A 91 18.93 8.75 3.88
CA PRO A 91 19.60 8.07 2.76
C PRO A 91 20.24 6.71 3.07
N LYS A 92 20.19 6.26 4.33
CA LYS A 92 20.67 4.96 4.79
C LYS A 92 19.55 4.01 5.22
N ASP A 93 18.29 4.48 5.22
CA ASP A 93 17.12 3.68 5.55
C ASP A 93 17.00 2.49 4.58
N GLU A 94 16.71 1.30 5.11
CA GLU A 94 16.66 0.09 4.29
C GLU A 94 15.58 0.14 3.21
N ASN A 95 14.41 0.70 3.52
CA ASN A 95 13.31 0.84 2.58
C ASN A 95 13.60 1.91 1.52
N PHE A 96 14.33 2.97 1.88
CA PHE A 96 14.87 3.93 0.94
C PHE A 96 15.82 3.27 -0.07
N ILE A 97 16.84 2.56 0.43
CA ILE A 97 17.83 1.85 -0.40
C ILE A 97 17.16 0.75 -1.24
N ALA A 98 16.27 -0.05 -0.65
CA ALA A 98 15.56 -1.11 -1.34
C ALA A 98 14.68 -0.55 -2.47
N PHE A 99 14.00 0.57 -2.25
CA PHE A 99 13.21 1.20 -3.32
C PHE A 99 14.08 1.83 -4.42
N GLU A 100 15.20 2.47 -4.07
CA GLU A 100 16.18 2.97 -5.03
C GLU A 100 16.66 1.83 -5.95
N GLN A 101 17.10 0.72 -5.38
CA GLN A 101 17.54 -0.46 -6.13
C GLN A 101 16.40 -1.10 -6.95
N PHE A 102 15.19 -1.16 -6.39
CA PHE A 102 14.02 -1.76 -7.04
C PHE A 102 13.60 -0.99 -8.29
N TYR A 103 13.44 0.33 -8.20
CA TYR A 103 13.04 1.13 -9.37
C TYR A 103 14.14 1.14 -10.44
N GLN A 104 15.43 1.18 -10.05
CA GLN A 104 16.55 1.11 -11.00
C GLN A 104 16.56 -0.21 -11.77
N GLN A 105 16.34 -1.34 -11.10
CA GLN A 105 16.23 -2.65 -11.75
C GLN A 105 15.02 -2.73 -12.68
N MET A 106 13.87 -2.20 -12.27
CA MET A 106 12.69 -2.11 -13.15
C MET A 106 12.96 -1.26 -14.39
N ALA A 107 13.50 -0.06 -14.22
CA ALA A 107 13.83 0.87 -15.31
C ALA A 107 14.86 0.30 -16.29
N ALA A 108 15.84 -0.46 -15.80
CA ALA A 108 16.80 -1.18 -16.64
C ALA A 108 16.18 -2.38 -17.37
N SER A 109 15.16 -3.03 -16.79
CA SER A 109 14.47 -4.18 -17.39
C SER A 109 13.42 -3.80 -18.45
N ASP A 110 12.80 -2.62 -18.32
CA ASP A 110 11.78 -2.10 -19.25
C ASP A 110 12.11 -0.64 -19.64
N THR A 111 13.18 -0.49 -20.42
CA THR A 111 13.70 0.82 -20.86
C THR A 111 12.72 1.65 -21.70
N GLN A 112 11.61 1.06 -22.16
CA GLN A 112 10.59 1.74 -22.96
C GLN A 112 9.58 2.53 -22.12
N ARG A 113 9.52 2.33 -20.80
CA ARG A 113 8.53 2.99 -19.92
C ARG A 113 8.89 4.41 -19.47
N ASN A 114 10.13 4.85 -19.67
CA ASN A 114 10.71 6.05 -19.05
C ASN A 114 10.31 6.22 -17.58
N LEU A 115 10.71 5.24 -16.75
CA LEU A 115 10.28 5.15 -15.36
C LEU A 115 10.97 6.21 -14.50
N LEU A 116 10.16 7.00 -13.78
CA LEU A 116 10.60 7.95 -12.76
C LEU A 116 10.26 7.38 -11.37
N GLY A 117 11.26 7.19 -10.51
CA GLY A 117 11.05 6.78 -9.12
C GLY A 117 10.71 7.97 -8.21
N LEU A 118 9.76 7.79 -7.29
CA LEU A 118 9.43 8.74 -6.24
C LEU A 118 9.31 8.03 -4.88
N TYR A 119 10.20 8.34 -3.95
CA TYR A 119 10.06 7.94 -2.56
C TYR A 119 9.22 8.97 -1.80
N VAL A 120 8.20 8.51 -1.09
CA VAL A 120 7.38 9.34 -0.19
C VAL A 120 7.82 9.07 1.24
N GLY A 121 8.61 10.00 1.76
CA GLY A 121 9.09 10.01 3.13
C GLY A 121 8.05 10.54 4.11
N TRP A 122 8.08 10.01 5.32
CA TRP A 122 7.45 10.61 6.49
C TRP A 122 8.19 10.13 7.73
N ARG A 123 7.87 10.71 8.89
CA ARG A 123 8.44 10.25 10.15
C ARG A 123 7.75 8.96 10.61
N GLY A 124 8.24 7.81 10.16
CA GLY A 124 7.71 6.49 10.50
C GLY A 124 7.77 6.19 11.99
N ASP A 125 8.76 6.73 12.71
CA ASP A 125 8.93 6.56 14.17
C ASP A 125 9.07 7.85 14.97
N LYS A 126 8.78 7.76 16.27
CA LYS A 126 8.85 8.92 17.19
C LYS A 126 9.96 8.81 18.23
N TYR A 127 10.26 7.58 18.63
CA TYR A 127 11.27 7.23 19.63
C TYR A 127 11.86 5.90 19.18
N ASP A 128 13.18 5.77 19.23
CA ASP A 128 13.86 4.47 19.27
C ASP A 128 14.44 4.32 20.68
N PRO A 129 13.78 3.63 21.60
CA PRO A 129 14.18 3.61 23.00
C PRO A 129 15.63 3.15 23.27
N PHE A 130 16.17 2.25 22.45
CA PHE A 130 17.35 1.48 22.85
C PHE A 130 18.28 1.00 21.71
N TRP A 131 17.94 1.14 20.42
CA TRP A 131 18.74 0.64 19.28
C TRP A 131 19.08 -0.87 19.34
N ILE A 132 18.23 -1.69 20.01
CA ILE A 132 18.42 -3.15 20.18
C ILE A 132 17.46 -3.96 19.30
N ASP A 133 16.49 -3.30 18.68
CA ASP A 133 15.52 -3.92 17.77
C ASP A 133 16.21 -4.55 16.56
N GLY A 134 17.38 -4.03 16.16
CA GLY A 134 18.04 -4.44 14.93
C GLY A 134 17.16 -4.11 13.74
N SER A 135 16.80 -2.82 13.59
CA SER A 135 16.07 -2.23 12.47
C SER A 135 16.54 -2.67 11.08
N ASP A 136 17.79 -3.16 11.00
CA ASP A 136 18.52 -3.58 9.81
C ASP A 136 18.41 -5.12 9.54
N ASP A 137 17.53 -5.85 10.22
CA ASP A 137 17.25 -7.27 9.94
C ASP A 137 15.75 -7.54 9.76
N ALA A 138 15.38 -8.03 8.58
CA ALA A 138 14.03 -8.48 8.22
C ALA A 138 13.48 -9.63 9.10
N LYS A 139 14.29 -10.21 9.99
CA LYS A 139 13.91 -11.25 10.99
C LYS A 139 13.76 -10.73 12.41
N SER A 140 14.03 -9.44 12.66
CA SER A 140 13.98 -8.85 13.98
C SER A 140 12.61 -8.94 14.63
N TRP A 141 12.62 -9.07 15.96
CA TRP A 141 11.42 -9.14 16.78
C TRP A 141 11.00 -7.72 17.15
N ILE A 142 9.80 -7.31 16.73
CA ILE A 142 9.17 -6.06 17.18
C ILE A 142 9.14 -6.04 18.72
N GLU A 143 9.74 -5.03 19.36
CA GLU A 143 9.75 -5.02 20.81
C GLU A 143 8.33 -4.74 21.36
N PRO A 144 7.94 -5.38 22.48
CA PRO A 144 6.69 -5.05 23.17
C PRO A 144 6.54 -3.57 23.56
N LEU A 145 7.64 -2.81 23.58
CA LEU A 145 7.70 -1.40 23.91
C LEU A 145 7.49 -0.45 22.72
N ASP A 146 7.42 -0.98 21.49
CA ASP A 146 7.21 -0.19 20.27
C ASP A 146 5.73 -0.10 19.88
N PHE A 147 4.89 -1.08 20.26
CA PHE A 147 3.43 -1.03 20.06
C PHE A 147 2.71 0.25 20.59
N PRO A 148 3.21 1.02 21.57
CA PRO A 148 2.68 2.36 21.88
C PRO A 148 2.92 3.39 20.76
N THR A 149 4.03 3.31 20.03
CA THR A 149 4.33 4.23 18.91
C THR A 149 3.44 3.91 17.72
N ILE A 150 3.24 2.63 17.36
CA ILE A 150 2.43 2.21 16.19
C ILE A 150 1.02 2.81 16.21
N LEU A 151 0.40 2.96 17.39
CA LEU A 151 -0.92 3.60 17.52
C LEU A 151 -0.92 5.09 17.19
N GLN A 152 0.13 5.81 17.61
CA GLN A 152 0.30 7.21 17.23
C GLN A 152 0.64 7.31 15.73
N ARG A 153 1.56 6.46 15.25
CA ARG A 153 2.02 6.44 13.86
C ARG A 153 0.90 6.05 12.89
N LYS A 154 0.00 5.11 13.22
CA LYS A 154 -1.23 4.77 12.47
C LYS A 154 -2.13 5.99 12.25
N ARG A 155 -2.29 6.85 13.26
CA ARG A 155 -3.06 8.12 13.14
C ARG A 155 -2.33 9.15 12.28
N VAL A 156 -0.99 9.20 12.34
CA VAL A 156 -0.17 10.09 11.50
C VAL A 156 -0.19 9.62 10.05
N ALA A 157 0.05 8.34 9.77
CA ALA A 157 -0.06 7.73 8.44
C ALA A 157 -1.42 8.00 7.78
N LYS A 158 -2.52 7.80 8.52
CA LYS A 158 -3.86 8.16 8.05
C LYS A 158 -4.00 9.65 7.71
N ARG A 159 -3.48 10.55 8.56
CA ARG A 159 -3.49 12.01 8.30
C ARG A 159 -2.67 12.37 7.06
N ILE A 160 -1.48 11.79 6.89
CA ILE A 160 -0.64 12.00 5.72
C ILE A 160 -1.37 11.51 4.46
N GLY A 161 -2.04 10.36 4.53
CA GLY A 161 -2.87 9.86 3.42
C GLY A 161 -3.98 10.83 3.04
N GLN A 162 -4.78 11.25 4.03
CA GLN A 162 -5.95 12.12 3.83
C GLN A 162 -5.61 13.57 3.42
N LEU A 163 -4.42 14.09 3.80
CA LEU A 163 -4.05 15.49 3.58
C LEU A 163 -2.89 15.61 2.59
N GLY A 164 -1.73 15.07 2.92
CA GLY A 164 -0.48 15.27 2.16
C GLY A 164 -0.46 14.48 0.85
N LEU A 165 -0.54 13.15 0.94
CA LEU A 165 -0.50 12.29 -0.25
C LEU A 165 -1.73 12.51 -1.13
N SER A 166 -2.93 12.69 -0.58
CA SER A 166 -4.11 13.02 -1.40
C SER A 166 -3.90 14.26 -2.27
N GLN A 167 -3.39 15.36 -1.69
CA GLN A 167 -3.11 16.59 -2.44
C GLN A 167 -1.97 16.42 -3.46
N LEU A 168 -0.96 15.60 -3.17
CA LEU A 168 0.07 15.24 -4.14
C LEU A 168 -0.54 14.47 -5.33
N LEU A 169 -1.42 13.51 -5.07
CA LEU A 169 -2.14 12.77 -6.11
C LEU A 169 -3.07 13.67 -6.94
N ASP A 170 -3.71 14.69 -6.33
CA ASP A 170 -4.52 15.67 -7.09
C ASP A 170 -3.67 16.47 -8.10
N LYS A 171 -2.45 16.87 -7.70
CA LYS A 171 -1.50 17.53 -8.62
C LYS A 171 -1.05 16.57 -9.74
N LEU A 172 -0.78 15.31 -9.41
CA LEU A 172 -0.38 14.29 -10.39
C LEU A 172 -1.51 13.92 -11.37
N ASP A 173 -2.76 13.81 -10.91
CA ASP A 173 -3.93 13.57 -11.77
C ASP A 173 -4.12 14.71 -12.79
N SER A 174 -3.81 15.95 -12.42
CA SER A 174 -3.79 17.08 -13.36
C SER A 174 -2.72 16.89 -14.45
N LEU A 175 -1.51 16.43 -14.10
CA LEU A 175 -0.45 16.14 -15.07
C LEU A 175 -0.79 14.93 -15.96
N VAL A 176 -1.51 13.93 -15.45
CA VAL A 176 -2.03 12.80 -16.26
C VAL A 176 -3.09 13.28 -17.25
N THR A 177 -4.03 14.10 -16.79
CA THR A 177 -5.09 14.70 -17.63
C THR A 177 -4.53 15.61 -18.72
N GLN A 178 -3.41 16.28 -18.46
CA GLN A 178 -2.68 17.12 -19.42
C GLN A 178 -1.72 16.33 -20.34
N HIS A 179 -1.69 14.99 -20.23
CA HIS A 179 -0.75 14.10 -20.95
C HIS A 179 0.74 14.49 -20.75
N LYS A 180 1.07 15.05 -19.57
CA LYS A 180 2.46 15.32 -19.14
C LYS A 180 3.04 14.17 -18.32
N LEU A 181 2.18 13.36 -17.72
CA LEU A 181 2.51 12.12 -17.04
C LEU A 181 1.67 10.99 -17.68
N LEU A 182 2.23 9.82 -17.94
CA LEU A 182 1.47 8.72 -18.56
C LEU A 182 0.43 8.15 -17.59
N ARG A 183 0.90 7.87 -16.37
CA ARG A 183 0.15 7.46 -15.16
C ARG A 183 1.11 7.43 -13.98
N TYR A 184 0.59 7.10 -12.80
CA TYR A 184 1.40 6.69 -11.66
C TYR A 184 0.97 5.34 -11.06
N THR A 185 1.92 4.63 -10.48
CA THR A 185 1.68 3.45 -9.64
C THR A 185 2.15 3.76 -8.22
N VAL A 186 1.30 3.60 -7.20
CA VAL A 186 1.64 3.88 -5.80
C VAL A 186 1.70 2.60 -4.98
N ILE A 187 2.89 2.26 -4.48
CA ILE A 187 3.14 1.14 -3.59
C ILE A 187 3.19 1.64 -2.15
N GLY A 188 2.37 1.10 -1.26
CA GLY A 188 2.41 1.40 0.17
C GLY A 188 2.65 0.15 1.00
N HIS A 189 3.74 0.12 1.78
CA HIS A 189 4.03 -1.00 2.69
C HIS A 189 3.57 -0.73 4.12
N SER A 190 3.01 -1.72 4.82
CA SER A 190 2.72 -1.64 6.25
C SER A 190 1.84 -0.42 6.61
N LEU A 191 2.31 0.52 7.45
CA LEU A 191 1.64 1.80 7.70
C LEU A 191 1.61 2.73 6.47
N GLY A 192 2.60 2.68 5.58
CA GLY A 192 2.55 3.31 4.26
C GLY A 192 1.40 2.78 3.41
N GLY A 193 1.02 1.51 3.59
CA GLY A 193 -0.20 0.94 3.02
C GLY A 193 -1.48 1.64 3.52
N ALA A 194 -1.49 2.10 4.78
CA ALA A 194 -2.58 2.92 5.31
C ALA A 194 -2.55 4.36 4.73
N VAL A 195 -1.36 4.95 4.54
CA VAL A 195 -1.21 6.25 3.83
C VAL A 195 -1.84 6.16 2.43
N VAL A 196 -1.45 5.16 1.64
CA VAL A 196 -1.92 4.98 0.25
C VAL A 196 -3.42 4.67 0.19
N LEU A 197 -3.95 3.82 1.08
CA LEU A 197 -5.40 3.56 1.12
C LEU A 197 -6.19 4.84 1.40
N HIS A 198 -5.78 5.64 2.38
CA HIS A 198 -6.51 6.86 2.74
C HIS A 198 -6.34 8.00 1.73
N ALA A 199 -5.29 7.98 0.91
CA ALA A 199 -5.10 8.90 -0.21
C ALA A 199 -5.87 8.52 -1.49
N SER A 200 -6.22 7.24 -1.66
CA SER A 200 -6.77 6.72 -2.93
C SER A 200 -8.21 6.21 -2.86
N LYS A 201 -8.71 5.74 -1.71
CA LYS A 201 -10.04 5.12 -1.60
C LYS A 201 -11.19 6.01 -2.15
N ASP A 202 -11.18 7.30 -1.79
CA ASP A 202 -12.26 8.21 -2.14
C ASP A 202 -12.13 8.68 -3.60
N ARG A 203 -10.89 8.77 -4.11
CA ARG A 203 -10.55 8.97 -5.54
C ARG A 203 -11.04 7.81 -6.41
N ILE A 204 -10.75 6.56 -6.02
CA ILE A 204 -11.21 5.35 -6.71
C ILE A 204 -12.74 5.29 -6.74
N LYS A 205 -13.39 5.59 -5.62
CA LYS A 205 -14.85 5.63 -5.55
C LYS A 205 -15.42 6.70 -6.48
N ALA A 206 -14.91 7.93 -6.41
CA ALA A 206 -15.37 9.03 -7.25
C ALA A 206 -15.19 8.75 -8.75
N ALA A 207 -14.05 8.18 -9.15
CA ALA A 207 -13.81 7.78 -10.54
C ALA A 207 -14.85 6.75 -11.03
N ILE A 208 -15.17 5.74 -10.22
CA ILE A 208 -16.17 4.72 -10.55
C ILE A 208 -17.60 5.31 -10.58
N ASP A 209 -17.96 6.13 -9.59
CA ASP A 209 -19.27 6.80 -9.53
C ASP A 209 -19.48 7.71 -10.78
N ASN A 210 -18.42 8.41 -11.21
CA ASN A 210 -18.42 9.30 -12.38
C ASN A 210 -18.20 8.59 -13.73
N GLN A 211 -18.03 7.26 -13.74
CA GLN A 211 -17.69 6.47 -14.93
C GLN A 211 -16.39 6.89 -15.63
N GLN A 212 -15.43 7.42 -14.87
CA GLN A 212 -14.12 7.87 -15.32
C GLN A 212 -13.08 6.75 -15.20
N ASP A 213 -12.44 6.41 -16.32
CA ASP A 213 -11.30 5.50 -16.33
C ASP A 213 -10.15 6.04 -15.46
N ASN A 214 -9.65 5.17 -14.57
CA ASN A 214 -8.49 5.46 -13.73
C ASN A 214 -7.25 4.78 -14.33
N PRO A 215 -6.28 5.52 -14.91
CA PRO A 215 -5.05 4.95 -15.44
C PRO A 215 -4.07 4.47 -14.37
N ASN A 216 -4.26 4.89 -13.12
CA ASN A 216 -3.32 4.72 -12.02
C ASN A 216 -3.57 3.42 -11.23
N LEU A 217 -2.51 2.84 -10.67
CA LEU A 217 -2.56 1.59 -9.89
C LEU A 217 -2.12 1.84 -8.44
N PHE A 218 -2.88 1.32 -7.48
CA PHE A 218 -2.53 1.36 -6.05
C PHE A 218 -2.19 -0.04 -5.54
N LEU A 219 -0.98 -0.25 -5.03
CA LEU A 219 -0.49 -1.53 -4.54
C LEU A 219 -0.24 -1.45 -3.03
N LEU A 220 -0.95 -2.23 -2.22
CA LEU A 220 -0.76 -2.26 -0.76
C LEU A 220 -0.03 -3.55 -0.37
N LEU A 221 1.19 -3.43 0.16
CA LEU A 221 2.02 -4.57 0.60
C LEU A 221 1.91 -4.72 2.11
N ASN A 222 1.38 -5.85 2.58
CA ASN A 222 1.18 -6.17 4.00
C ASN A 222 0.55 -5.01 4.80
N PRO A 223 -0.54 -4.36 4.33
CA PRO A 223 -1.01 -3.11 4.92
C PRO A 223 -1.51 -3.29 6.35
N ALA A 224 -1.05 -2.42 7.25
CA ALA A 224 -1.46 -2.37 8.66
C ALA A 224 -2.84 -1.71 8.85
N VAL A 225 -3.84 -2.19 8.09
CA VAL A 225 -5.18 -1.61 7.93
C VAL A 225 -6.27 -2.62 8.34
N PRO A 226 -7.23 -2.25 9.23
CA PRO A 226 -8.39 -3.08 9.56
C PRO A 226 -9.38 -3.19 8.40
N ALA A 227 -10.05 -4.33 8.27
CA ALA A 227 -10.99 -4.60 7.19
C ALA A 227 -12.14 -3.56 7.06
N LYS A 228 -12.59 -2.93 8.16
CA LYS A 228 -13.60 -1.84 8.11
C LYS A 228 -13.12 -0.56 7.44
N GLU A 229 -11.83 -0.26 7.48
CA GLU A 229 -11.29 0.91 6.75
C GLU A 229 -11.22 0.67 5.24
N TYR A 230 -11.21 -0.60 4.81
CA TYR A 230 -11.40 -1.04 3.43
C TYR A 230 -12.87 -1.12 2.99
N GLN A 231 -13.80 -1.40 3.91
CA GLN A 231 -15.22 -1.69 3.62
C GLN A 231 -15.91 -0.76 2.58
N PRO A 232 -15.69 0.57 2.54
CA PRO A 232 -16.29 1.42 1.50
C PRO A 232 -15.94 1.05 0.05
N LEU A 233 -14.93 0.20 -0.16
CA LEU A 233 -14.48 -0.28 -1.46
C LEU A 233 -14.97 -1.71 -1.80
N ASP A 234 -15.67 -2.41 -0.90
CA ASP A 234 -15.95 -3.86 -1.05
C ASP A 234 -16.98 -4.22 -2.13
N THR A 235 -17.84 -3.27 -2.48
CA THR A 235 -18.87 -3.40 -3.52
C THR A 235 -18.45 -2.82 -4.86
N LEU A 236 -17.27 -2.19 -4.94
CA LEU A 236 -16.86 -1.45 -6.13
C LEU A 236 -16.37 -2.40 -7.22
N VAL A 237 -16.85 -2.16 -8.44
CA VAL A 237 -16.52 -2.92 -9.65
C VAL A 237 -15.70 -2.02 -10.57
N SER A 238 -14.62 -2.56 -11.15
CA SER A 238 -13.79 -1.87 -12.14
C SER A 238 -14.62 -1.53 -13.37
N LEU A 239 -14.54 -0.29 -13.87
CA LEU A 239 -15.36 0.18 -15.00
C LEU A 239 -15.15 -0.64 -16.27
N ASP A 240 -13.89 -0.97 -16.59
CA ASP A 240 -13.53 -1.83 -17.74
C ASP A 240 -13.82 -3.32 -17.51
N ARG A 241 -14.13 -3.72 -16.26
CA ARG A 241 -14.31 -5.11 -15.81
C ARG A 241 -13.09 -6.01 -16.05
N GLN A 242 -11.92 -5.40 -16.24
CA GLN A 242 -10.69 -6.06 -16.70
C GLN A 242 -9.47 -5.78 -15.83
N LYS A 243 -9.38 -4.61 -15.16
CA LYS A 243 -8.26 -4.30 -14.26
C LYS A 243 -8.70 -3.69 -12.92
N PRO A 244 -8.09 -4.10 -11.79
CA PRO A 244 -8.31 -3.43 -10.51
C PRO A 244 -7.67 -2.03 -10.52
N SER A 245 -8.30 -1.09 -9.83
CA SER A 245 -7.67 0.18 -9.43
C SER A 245 -6.72 -0.02 -8.25
N MET A 246 -7.00 -0.99 -7.38
CA MET A 246 -6.15 -1.30 -6.22
C MET A 246 -5.92 -2.81 -6.06
N VAL A 247 -4.70 -3.17 -5.66
CA VAL A 247 -4.26 -4.53 -5.41
C VAL A 247 -3.68 -4.58 -4.01
N VAL A 248 -4.18 -5.46 -3.16
CA VAL A 248 -3.69 -5.68 -1.79
C VAL A 248 -3.01 -7.04 -1.72
N LEU A 249 -1.72 -7.06 -1.43
CA LEU A 249 -0.91 -8.25 -1.26
C LEU A 249 -0.63 -8.43 0.23
N GLN A 250 -1.18 -9.48 0.86
CA GLN A 250 -0.94 -9.80 2.26
C GLN A 250 -0.35 -11.20 2.41
N SER A 251 0.86 -11.30 2.95
CA SER A 251 1.48 -12.59 3.24
C SER A 251 0.66 -13.38 4.27
N LYS A 252 0.43 -14.65 3.95
CA LYS A 252 -0.08 -15.69 4.86
C LYS A 252 0.89 -15.89 6.04
N GLY A 253 2.19 -15.61 5.86
CA GLY A 253 3.23 -15.68 6.88
C GLY A 253 3.32 -14.46 7.80
N ASP A 254 2.85 -13.27 7.38
CA ASP A 254 3.00 -12.00 8.11
C ASP A 254 2.63 -12.14 9.61
N PHE A 255 3.64 -12.10 10.47
CA PHE A 255 3.51 -12.19 11.92
C PHE A 255 3.32 -10.81 12.56
N ALA A 256 4.01 -9.80 12.04
CA ALA A 256 3.94 -8.42 12.53
C ALA A 256 2.51 -7.87 12.53
N VAL A 257 1.79 -8.02 11.41
CA VAL A 257 0.41 -7.56 11.28
C VAL A 257 -0.55 -8.43 12.11
N LYS A 258 -0.28 -9.73 12.29
CA LYS A 258 -1.09 -10.57 13.18
C LYS A 258 -0.96 -10.13 14.64
N GLU A 259 0.27 -9.99 15.14
CA GLU A 259 0.51 -9.64 16.53
C GLU A 259 0.13 -8.19 16.85
N ALA A 260 0.39 -7.23 15.97
CA ALA A 260 -0.08 -5.86 16.15
C ALA A 260 -1.61 -5.80 16.31
N PHE A 261 -2.37 -6.51 15.48
CA PHE A 261 -3.83 -6.53 15.58
C PHE A 261 -4.33 -7.33 16.80
N ASN A 262 -3.66 -8.42 17.18
CA ASN A 262 -3.94 -9.17 18.41
C ASN A 262 -3.72 -8.31 19.67
N TYR A 263 -2.62 -7.54 19.71
CA TYR A 263 -2.22 -6.72 20.85
C TYR A 263 -3.07 -5.44 20.99
N ILE A 264 -3.35 -4.76 19.88
CA ILE A 264 -4.12 -3.50 19.86
C ILE A 264 -5.57 -3.71 20.28
N LYS A 265 -6.13 -4.93 20.15
CA LYS A 265 -7.53 -5.26 20.43
C LYS A 265 -8.54 -4.39 19.67
N ASP A 266 -8.19 -3.97 18.45
CA ASP A 266 -9.10 -3.26 17.52
C ASP A 266 -10.36 -4.09 17.16
N GLY A 267 -10.42 -5.38 17.55
CA GLY A 267 -11.58 -6.27 17.38
C GLY A 267 -11.76 -6.81 15.95
N GLU A 268 -10.97 -6.30 15.01
CA GLU A 268 -11.02 -6.64 13.59
C GLU A 268 -9.71 -7.25 13.11
N ARG A 269 -9.78 -7.98 11.99
CA ARG A 269 -8.59 -8.55 11.32
C ARG A 269 -8.08 -7.57 10.28
N ALA A 270 -6.77 -7.58 10.04
CA ALA A 270 -6.17 -6.84 8.93
C ALA A 270 -6.78 -7.26 7.59
N VAL A 271 -6.93 -6.32 6.65
CA VAL A 271 -7.72 -6.48 5.42
C VAL A 271 -7.40 -7.76 4.65
N GLY A 272 -6.13 -8.07 4.38
CA GLY A 272 -5.74 -9.27 3.62
C GLY A 272 -5.76 -10.59 4.41
N ASN A 273 -6.12 -10.57 5.69
CA ASN A 273 -6.37 -11.74 6.54
C ASN A 273 -7.81 -11.71 7.08
N SER A 274 -8.76 -11.19 6.30
CA SER A 274 -10.15 -10.98 6.70
C SER A 274 -11.15 -11.54 5.68
N TRP A 275 -12.42 -11.22 5.86
CA TRP A 275 -13.48 -11.47 4.86
C TRP A 275 -13.21 -10.78 3.51
N ALA A 276 -12.34 -9.76 3.45
CA ALA A 276 -12.12 -8.97 2.24
C ALA A 276 -11.40 -9.74 1.11
N ILE A 277 -10.75 -10.88 1.38
CA ILE A 277 -9.96 -11.66 0.41
C ILE A 277 -10.80 -12.02 -0.82
N THR A 278 -10.31 -11.69 -2.02
CA THR A 278 -10.91 -12.04 -3.31
C THR A 278 -10.11 -13.09 -4.09
N HIS A 279 -8.80 -13.22 -3.81
CA HIS A 279 -7.93 -14.19 -4.47
C HIS A 279 -6.91 -14.82 -3.51
N ASP A 280 -6.42 -16.01 -3.87
CA ASP A 280 -5.22 -16.61 -3.32
C ASP A 280 -4.09 -16.51 -4.38
N ILE A 281 -2.88 -16.13 -3.99
CA ILE A 281 -1.72 -16.08 -4.89
C ILE A 281 -0.57 -16.91 -4.33
N ASP A 282 -0.06 -17.79 -5.17
CA ASP A 282 0.96 -18.77 -4.85
C ASP A 282 2.05 -18.78 -5.95
N LYS A 283 3.25 -19.28 -5.62
CA LYS A 283 4.32 -19.51 -6.61
C LYS A 283 4.02 -20.75 -7.46
N CYS A 284 4.46 -20.73 -8.72
CA CYS A 284 4.44 -21.89 -9.61
C CYS A 284 5.65 -22.80 -9.32
N SER A 285 5.49 -24.12 -9.52
CA SER A 285 6.55 -25.10 -9.25
C SER A 285 7.80 -24.80 -10.09
N GLY A 286 8.93 -24.57 -9.42
CA GLY A 286 10.19 -24.17 -10.08
C GLY A 286 10.10 -22.83 -10.85
N GLY A 287 9.11 -21.98 -10.55
CA GLY A 287 8.80 -20.77 -11.32
C GLY A 287 8.06 -21.02 -12.64
N ASN A 288 7.85 -22.27 -13.05
CA ASN A 288 7.20 -22.60 -14.33
C ASN A 288 5.74 -23.02 -14.10
N CYS A 289 4.79 -22.16 -14.50
CA CYS A 289 3.36 -22.39 -14.35
C CYS A 289 2.78 -23.47 -15.28
N THR A 290 3.54 -23.98 -16.26
CA THR A 290 3.14 -25.15 -17.07
C THR A 290 3.42 -26.48 -16.37
N THR A 291 4.21 -26.48 -15.28
CA THR A 291 4.57 -27.70 -14.54
C THR A 291 3.35 -28.26 -13.79
N PRO A 292 2.92 -29.50 -14.04
CA PRO A 292 1.80 -30.10 -13.32
C PRO A 292 2.08 -30.20 -11.82
N MET A 293 1.20 -29.64 -11.00
CA MET A 293 1.27 -29.72 -9.54
C MET A 293 0.28 -30.74 -9.00
N LYS A 294 0.71 -31.56 -8.04
CA LYS A 294 -0.16 -32.52 -7.34
C LYS A 294 -1.09 -31.75 -6.38
N MET A 295 -2.35 -31.57 -6.76
CA MET A 295 -3.37 -30.84 -5.99
C MET A 295 -4.63 -31.71 -5.78
N PRO A 296 -5.46 -31.44 -4.77
CA PRO A 296 -6.77 -32.07 -4.61
C PRO A 296 -7.66 -31.91 -5.85
N SER A 297 -8.45 -32.94 -6.18
CA SER A 297 -9.32 -32.96 -7.37
C SER A 297 -10.31 -31.79 -7.41
N ALA A 298 -10.86 -31.37 -6.27
CA ALA A 298 -11.74 -30.22 -6.17
C ALA A 298 -11.05 -28.90 -6.57
N LEU A 299 -9.77 -28.71 -6.22
CA LEU A 299 -9.00 -27.53 -6.63
C LEU A 299 -8.64 -27.59 -8.11
N MET A 300 -8.31 -28.77 -8.65
CA MET A 300 -8.09 -28.93 -10.09
C MET A 300 -9.36 -28.64 -10.91
N ALA A 301 -10.54 -29.07 -10.44
CA ALA A 301 -11.81 -28.76 -11.07
C ALA A 301 -12.16 -27.27 -10.97
N HIS A 302 -11.86 -26.61 -9.84
CA HIS A 302 -12.02 -25.17 -9.68
C HIS A 302 -11.13 -24.38 -10.65
N ASP A 303 -9.85 -24.75 -10.77
CA ASP A 303 -8.88 -24.05 -11.61
C ASP A 303 -9.17 -24.22 -13.13
N GLN A 304 -10.00 -25.20 -13.50
CA GLN A 304 -10.52 -25.39 -14.87
C GLN A 304 -11.72 -24.50 -15.22
N ILE A 305 -12.37 -23.86 -14.25
CA ILE A 305 -13.50 -22.96 -14.51
C ILE A 305 -12.94 -21.66 -15.12
N PRO A 306 -13.49 -21.17 -16.26
CA PRO A 306 -12.97 -19.97 -16.93
C PRO A 306 -12.86 -18.75 -16.01
N GLY A 307 -11.68 -18.11 -16.01
CA GLY A 307 -11.39 -16.94 -15.19
C GLY A 307 -11.08 -17.22 -13.71
N CYS A 308 -11.17 -18.47 -13.24
CA CYS A 308 -10.85 -18.81 -11.85
C CYS A 308 -9.36 -18.97 -11.55
N MET A 309 -8.55 -19.15 -12.60
CA MET A 309 -7.10 -19.27 -12.52
C MET A 309 -6.45 -18.35 -13.55
N MET A 310 -5.56 -17.48 -13.08
CA MET A 310 -4.68 -16.65 -13.90
C MET A 310 -3.22 -16.99 -13.58
N THR A 311 -2.33 -16.77 -14.54
CA THR A 311 -0.88 -16.97 -14.37
C THR A 311 -0.12 -15.75 -14.86
N LEU A 312 0.91 -15.36 -14.11
CA LEU A 312 1.91 -14.39 -14.51
C LEU A 312 3.20 -15.17 -14.87
N PRO A 313 3.38 -15.61 -16.14
CA PRO A 313 4.46 -16.53 -16.51
C PRO A 313 5.89 -15.95 -16.38
N GLN A 314 6.11 -14.64 -16.43
CA GLN A 314 7.46 -14.06 -16.27
C GLN A 314 7.91 -14.04 -14.81
N SER A 315 6.97 -13.77 -13.89
CA SER A 315 7.20 -13.84 -12.45
C SER A 315 7.02 -15.25 -11.86
N GLY A 316 6.36 -16.14 -12.59
CA GLY A 316 6.10 -17.52 -12.18
C GLY A 316 5.04 -17.62 -11.08
N TRP A 317 4.02 -16.77 -11.12
CA TRP A 317 2.94 -16.73 -10.11
C TRP A 317 1.61 -17.25 -10.66
N LYS A 318 0.78 -17.83 -9.79
CA LYS A 318 -0.61 -18.21 -10.09
C LYS A 318 -1.57 -17.47 -9.15
N ILE A 319 -2.62 -16.87 -9.70
CA ILE A 319 -3.63 -16.08 -8.99
C ILE A 319 -4.97 -16.79 -9.16
N ARG A 320 -5.52 -17.29 -8.05
CA ARG A 320 -6.77 -18.07 -7.99
C ARG A 320 -7.89 -17.21 -7.41
N ALA A 321 -9.00 -17.08 -8.12
CA ALA A 321 -10.21 -16.45 -7.60
C ALA A 321 -10.75 -17.24 -6.38
N ARG A 322 -11.18 -16.54 -5.34
CA ARG A 322 -11.67 -17.15 -4.10
C ARG A 322 -13.16 -16.92 -3.94
N LEU A 323 -13.94 -17.92 -4.32
CA LEU A 323 -15.41 -17.87 -4.27
C LEU A 323 -15.93 -17.90 -2.83
N GLN A 324 -17.08 -17.25 -2.63
CA GLN A 324 -17.86 -17.27 -1.37
C GLN A 324 -17.13 -16.70 -0.14
N ALA A 325 -15.92 -16.14 -0.30
CA ALA A 325 -15.18 -15.49 0.79
C ALA A 325 -15.89 -14.24 1.34
N ARG A 326 -16.67 -13.56 0.48
CA ARG A 326 -17.58 -12.45 0.84
C ARG A 326 -18.83 -12.46 -0.02
N ARG A 327 -19.88 -11.76 0.44
CA ARG A 327 -21.20 -11.72 -0.24
C ARG A 327 -21.12 -11.23 -1.68
N THR A 328 -20.24 -10.27 -1.99
CA THR A 328 -20.07 -9.68 -3.32
C THR A 328 -19.31 -10.56 -4.32
N VAL A 329 -18.76 -11.72 -3.91
CA VAL A 329 -17.97 -12.61 -4.78
C VAL A 329 -18.53 -14.04 -4.72
N GLN A 330 -19.38 -14.40 -5.68
CA GLN A 330 -19.97 -15.75 -5.79
C GLN A 330 -19.39 -16.54 -6.97
N THR A 331 -18.91 -15.85 -8.00
CA THR A 331 -18.33 -16.40 -9.23
C THR A 331 -16.94 -15.79 -9.49
N CYS A 332 -16.15 -16.42 -10.36
CA CYS A 332 -14.82 -15.92 -10.71
C CYS A 332 -14.86 -14.61 -11.52
N PRO A 333 -15.82 -14.40 -12.43
CA PRO A 333 -16.12 -13.07 -12.94
C PRO A 333 -16.35 -12.04 -11.85
N ASP A 334 -17.12 -12.34 -10.79
CA ASP A 334 -17.33 -11.38 -9.70
C ASP A 334 -16.01 -10.99 -9.03
N ALA A 335 -15.11 -11.96 -8.78
CA ALA A 335 -13.79 -11.73 -8.18
C ALA A 335 -12.91 -10.83 -9.07
N ASN A 336 -12.84 -11.14 -10.36
CA ASN A 336 -11.98 -10.45 -11.32
C ASN A 336 -12.48 -9.03 -11.62
N MET A 337 -13.80 -8.82 -11.60
CA MET A 337 -14.43 -7.51 -11.82
C MET A 337 -14.34 -6.56 -10.62
N GLN A 338 -13.84 -6.98 -9.45
CA GLN A 338 -13.71 -6.07 -8.31
C GLN A 338 -12.70 -4.95 -8.61
N ALA A 339 -13.07 -3.70 -8.29
CA ALA A 339 -12.16 -2.56 -8.39
C ALA A 339 -10.96 -2.67 -7.44
N VAL A 340 -11.08 -3.46 -6.38
CA VAL A 340 -9.99 -3.79 -5.47
C VAL A 340 -9.83 -5.30 -5.33
N TRP A 341 -8.67 -5.82 -5.71
CA TRP A 341 -8.30 -7.20 -5.48
C TRP A 341 -7.58 -7.32 -4.14
N VAL A 342 -7.97 -8.29 -3.31
CA VAL A 342 -7.33 -8.58 -2.03
C VAL A 342 -6.81 -10.01 -2.08
N LEU A 343 -5.49 -10.15 -2.14
CA LEU A 343 -4.79 -11.40 -2.40
C LEU A 343 -4.13 -11.92 -1.12
N ALA A 344 -4.45 -13.16 -0.76
CA ALA A 344 -3.74 -13.90 0.26
C ALA A 344 -2.49 -14.55 -0.36
N VAL A 345 -1.31 -14.05 0.01
CA VAL A 345 -0.02 -14.32 -0.65
C VAL A 345 0.74 -15.46 0.06
N SER A 346 1.28 -16.41 -0.70
CA SER A 346 2.22 -17.41 -0.16
C SER A 346 3.52 -16.76 0.33
N ASP A 347 4.08 -17.28 1.43
CA ASP A 347 5.32 -16.77 2.04
C ASP A 347 6.55 -16.86 1.09
N GLU A 348 6.49 -17.71 0.06
CA GLU A 348 7.49 -17.81 -1.02
C GLU A 348 7.52 -16.63 -2.00
N ILE A 349 6.52 -15.73 -1.93
CA ILE A 349 6.43 -14.50 -2.72
C ILE A 349 6.76 -13.31 -1.80
N VAL A 350 5.97 -13.13 -0.74
CA VAL A 350 6.22 -12.11 0.30
C VAL A 350 6.57 -12.82 1.60
N SER A 351 7.88 -12.92 1.89
CA SER A 351 8.41 -13.57 3.09
C SER A 351 8.13 -12.71 4.33
N GLY A 352 7.25 -13.17 5.23
CA GLY A 352 6.88 -12.46 6.44
C GLY A 352 6.29 -11.08 6.18
N HIS A 353 6.75 -10.08 6.93
CA HIS A 353 6.27 -8.69 6.80
C HIS A 353 7.13 -7.84 5.83
N ASN A 354 8.46 -8.03 5.86
CA ASN A 354 9.44 -7.14 5.23
C ASN A 354 10.06 -7.70 3.93
N GLY A 355 9.70 -8.93 3.51
CA GLY A 355 10.12 -9.49 2.22
C GLY A 355 9.41 -8.82 1.03
N ILE A 356 9.65 -7.53 0.82
CA ILE A 356 9.07 -6.67 -0.22
C ILE A 356 10.12 -6.20 -1.23
N LEU A 357 9.69 -5.48 -2.29
CA LEU A 357 10.57 -4.83 -3.27
C LEU A 357 11.67 -5.74 -3.88
N THR A 358 11.37 -7.03 -4.05
CA THR A 358 12.31 -8.01 -4.62
C THR A 358 12.37 -7.90 -6.15
N PRO A 359 13.43 -8.42 -6.81
CA PRO A 359 13.48 -8.49 -8.28
C PRO A 359 12.29 -9.23 -8.89
N GLU A 360 11.77 -10.25 -8.20
CA GLU A 360 10.57 -11.01 -8.58
C GLU A 360 9.30 -10.15 -8.50
N HIS A 361 9.17 -9.27 -7.49
CA HIS A 361 8.10 -8.27 -7.44
C HIS A 361 8.19 -7.29 -8.61
N GLY A 362 9.40 -6.88 -9.00
CA GLY A 362 9.62 -5.97 -10.13
C GLY A 362 9.17 -6.59 -11.46
N LYS A 363 9.56 -7.85 -11.71
CA LYS A 363 9.10 -8.63 -12.87
C LYS A 363 7.57 -8.74 -12.92
N ALA A 364 6.96 -9.12 -11.79
CA ALA A 364 5.50 -9.26 -11.71
C ALA A 364 4.77 -7.94 -11.94
N LEU A 365 5.30 -6.84 -11.40
CA LEU A 365 4.72 -5.51 -11.57
C LEU A 365 4.82 -5.05 -13.03
N SER A 366 5.98 -5.18 -13.69
CA SER A 366 6.13 -4.89 -15.13
C SER A 366 5.18 -5.73 -16.00
N GLU A 367 4.99 -7.01 -15.65
CA GLU A 367 4.06 -7.92 -16.33
C GLU A 367 2.60 -7.45 -16.18
N VAL A 368 2.17 -7.07 -14.98
CA VAL A 368 0.84 -6.50 -14.69
C VAL A 368 0.63 -5.14 -15.36
N MET A 369 1.62 -4.24 -15.33
CA MET A 369 1.55 -2.94 -16.01
C MET A 369 1.37 -3.11 -17.52
N ARG A 370 2.04 -4.10 -18.13
CA ARG A 370 1.87 -4.45 -19.56
C ARG A 370 0.49 -5.04 -19.85
N MET A 371 -0.12 -5.79 -18.93
CA MET A 371 -1.51 -6.22 -19.05
C MET A 371 -2.48 -5.03 -18.98
N ILE A 372 -2.23 -4.07 -18.07
CA ILE A 372 -3.00 -2.82 -17.99
C ILE A 372 -2.92 -2.07 -19.32
N ASP A 373 -1.73 -1.93 -19.92
CA ASP A 373 -1.56 -1.31 -21.23
C ASP A 373 -2.38 -2.03 -22.33
N LEU A 374 -2.35 -3.37 -22.34
CA LEU A 374 -3.13 -4.18 -23.29
C LEU A 374 -4.64 -3.91 -23.19
N TYR A 375 -5.20 -3.90 -21.98
CA TYR A 375 -6.64 -3.69 -21.75
C TYR A 375 -7.06 -2.24 -22.02
N ARG A 376 -6.26 -1.25 -21.60
CA ARG A 376 -6.52 0.16 -21.92
C ARG A 376 -6.62 0.41 -23.43
N ASN A 377 -5.72 -0.20 -24.21
CA ASN A 377 -5.72 -0.07 -25.66
C ASN A 377 -6.91 -0.76 -26.37
N GLN A 378 -7.71 -1.55 -25.64
CA GLN A 378 -8.95 -2.18 -26.14
C GLN A 378 -10.22 -1.40 -25.78
N LEU A 379 -10.13 -0.39 -24.91
CA LEU A 379 -11.27 0.46 -24.58
C LEU A 379 -11.65 1.38 -25.75
N PRO A 380 -12.94 1.70 -25.93
CA PRO A 380 -13.37 2.69 -26.92
C PRO A 380 -12.66 4.03 -26.68
N LYS A 381 -12.20 4.70 -27.75
CA LYS A 381 -11.40 5.93 -27.62
C LYS A 381 -12.05 6.99 -26.71
N HIS A 382 -13.36 7.18 -26.79
CA HIS A 382 -14.10 8.15 -25.96
C HIS A 382 -14.13 7.82 -24.45
N ALA A 383 -13.73 6.61 -24.05
CA ALA A 383 -13.59 6.20 -22.64
C ALA A 383 -12.14 6.35 -22.14
N VAL A 384 -11.16 6.52 -23.05
CA VAL A 384 -9.73 6.73 -22.74
C VAL A 384 -9.36 8.22 -22.91
N GLU A 385 -9.96 8.88 -23.91
CA GLU A 385 -9.90 10.30 -24.20
C GLU A 385 -11.19 10.94 -23.66
N SER A 386 -11.22 11.28 -22.36
CA SER A 386 -12.38 11.94 -21.75
C SER A 386 -12.68 13.27 -22.47
N PRO A 387 -13.93 13.54 -22.90
CA PRO A 387 -14.27 14.71 -23.73
C PRO A 387 -14.37 16.00 -22.91
N ALA A 388 -13.27 16.44 -22.32
CA ALA A 388 -13.16 17.69 -21.57
C ALA A 388 -12.56 18.86 -22.39
N ASN A 389 -12.10 18.60 -23.63
CA ASN A 389 -11.32 19.56 -24.43
C ASN A 389 -11.83 19.80 -25.87
N GLN A 390 -13.04 19.34 -26.23
CA GLN A 390 -13.60 19.59 -27.58
C GLN A 390 -14.50 20.84 -27.70
N ASP A 391 -14.90 21.47 -26.59
CA ASP A 391 -15.87 22.58 -26.60
C ASP A 391 -15.34 23.93 -26.06
N LEU A 392 -14.03 24.06 -25.85
CA LEU A 392 -13.37 25.34 -25.46
C LEU A 392 -12.43 25.91 -26.54
N GLY A 393 -12.55 25.46 -27.79
CA GLY A 393 -11.69 25.86 -28.92
C GLY A 393 -12.30 26.88 -29.90
N THR A 394 -13.61 27.13 -29.86
CA THR A 394 -14.33 27.83 -30.94
C THR A 394 -15.30 28.92 -30.45
N LEU A 395 -14.83 29.81 -29.58
CA LEU A 395 -15.42 31.13 -29.37
C LEU A 395 -14.33 32.21 -29.24
N ALA A 396 -13.73 32.58 -30.37
CA ALA A 396 -13.09 33.88 -30.51
C ALA A 396 -14.19 34.94 -30.81
N PRO A 397 -14.09 36.17 -30.30
CA PRO A 397 -15.17 37.14 -30.39
C PRO A 397 -15.12 37.93 -31.70
N GLU A 398 -16.22 37.93 -32.46
CA GLU A 398 -16.51 38.98 -33.43
C GLU A 398 -17.73 39.77 -32.97
N SER A 399 -17.51 41.07 -32.74
CA SER A 399 -18.57 42.04 -32.53
C SER A 399 -18.98 42.66 -33.86
N GLU A 400 -20.28 42.69 -34.16
CA GLU A 400 -21.08 43.93 -34.26
C GLU A 400 -22.50 43.66 -34.80
N ALA A 401 -23.45 44.50 -34.36
CA ALA A 401 -24.77 44.84 -34.94
C ALA A 401 -25.51 43.80 -35.84
N ALA A 402 -26.78 43.45 -35.60
CA ALA A 402 -27.88 44.41 -35.48
C ALA A 402 -29.26 43.73 -35.16
N THR A 403 -30.18 44.56 -34.66
CA THR A 403 -31.66 44.41 -34.71
C THR A 403 -32.32 43.17 -34.09
N SER A 404 -32.94 43.41 -32.93
CA SER A 404 -34.03 42.63 -32.35
C SER A 404 -35.34 42.75 -33.13
N THR A 405 -36.06 41.64 -33.28
CA THR A 405 -37.51 41.61 -33.53
C THR A 405 -38.18 40.64 -32.57
N GLU A 406 -39.37 41.00 -32.11
CA GLU A 406 -40.15 40.34 -31.06
C GLU A 406 -40.75 39.00 -31.50
N GLY A 407 -41.07 38.13 -30.52
CA GLY A 407 -41.73 36.85 -30.74
C GLY A 407 -42.09 36.19 -29.40
N GLU A 408 -43.30 36.46 -28.91
CA GLU A 408 -43.78 36.10 -27.57
C GLU A 408 -44.57 34.76 -27.55
N THR A 409 -44.73 34.19 -26.34
CA THR A 409 -45.69 33.13 -25.92
C THR A 409 -45.31 31.65 -26.16
N PRO A 410 -45.90 30.68 -25.41
CA PRO A 410 -45.75 30.56 -23.95
C PRO A 410 -45.48 29.11 -23.45
N VAL A 411 -45.06 28.97 -22.19
CA VAL A 411 -44.77 27.68 -21.52
C VAL A 411 -46.03 27.08 -20.85
N PRO A 412 -46.34 25.79 -21.00
CA PRO A 412 -47.38 25.10 -20.23
C PRO A 412 -46.91 24.74 -18.81
N GLN A 413 -47.78 24.88 -17.80
CA GLN A 413 -47.51 24.54 -16.40
C GLN A 413 -47.85 23.06 -16.09
N GLU A 414 -47.04 22.42 -15.24
CA GLU A 414 -47.35 21.10 -14.66
C GLU A 414 -48.28 21.22 -13.42
N PRO A 415 -49.15 20.23 -13.16
CA PRO A 415 -50.07 20.27 -12.02
C PRO A 415 -49.42 19.84 -10.69
N VAL A 416 -49.62 20.65 -9.67
CA VAL A 416 -49.19 20.37 -8.28
C VAL A 416 -50.10 19.31 -7.64
N ILE A 417 -49.52 18.22 -7.15
CA ILE A 417 -50.22 17.23 -6.30
C ILE A 417 -50.02 17.62 -4.83
N ILE A 418 -51.12 17.87 -4.13
CA ILE A 418 -51.15 18.13 -2.70
C ILE A 418 -51.22 16.79 -1.96
N VAL A 419 -50.32 16.55 -1.02
CA VAL A 419 -50.34 15.39 -0.12
C VAL A 419 -50.70 15.85 1.29
N GLU A 420 -51.73 15.22 1.85
CA GLU A 420 -52.31 15.51 3.17
C GLU A 420 -51.51 14.76 4.28
N PRO A 421 -51.30 15.34 5.47
CA PRO A 421 -50.45 14.74 6.50
C PRO A 421 -51.16 13.64 7.30
N LEU A 422 -50.45 12.54 7.59
CA LEU A 422 -50.91 11.51 8.53
C LEU A 422 -50.77 11.97 10.00
N PRO A 423 -51.65 11.51 10.91
CA PRO A 423 -51.65 11.90 12.32
C PRO A 423 -50.65 11.12 13.18
N GLU A 424 -50.19 11.74 14.27
CA GLU A 424 -49.40 11.09 15.34
C GLU A 424 -50.30 10.25 16.26
N GLU A 425 -49.88 9.03 16.61
CA GLU A 425 -50.34 8.38 17.84
C GLU A 425 -49.23 7.62 18.60
N GLN A 426 -48.92 8.18 19.78
CA GLN A 426 -48.84 7.50 21.08
C GLN A 426 -47.74 6.46 21.38
N SER A 427 -47.56 6.21 22.68
CA SER A 427 -46.29 5.80 23.29
C SER A 427 -46.39 4.57 24.20
N SER A 428 -45.27 3.85 24.33
CA SER A 428 -44.91 2.96 25.47
C SER A 428 -45.65 1.60 25.55
N PRO A 429 -45.13 0.58 26.30
CA PRO A 429 -44.03 0.64 27.27
C PRO A 429 -42.92 -0.44 27.18
N THR A 430 -41.83 -0.15 27.89
CA THR A 430 -40.74 -1.06 28.31
C THR A 430 -41.20 -2.25 29.16
N PRO A 431 -40.36 -3.29 29.30
CA PRO A 431 -40.13 -3.89 30.62
C PRO A 431 -38.64 -3.96 31.05
N LYS A 432 -38.43 -3.60 32.32
CA LYS A 432 -37.32 -3.94 33.23
C LYS A 432 -38.00 -4.71 34.42
N VAL A 433 -37.43 -5.65 35.19
CA VAL A 433 -36.04 -6.08 35.45
C VAL A 433 -36.04 -7.37 36.35
N ASN A 434 -34.87 -8.03 36.51
CA ASN A 434 -34.46 -8.99 37.58
C ASN A 434 -34.78 -10.53 37.55
N ALA A 435 -33.71 -11.31 37.25
CA ALA A 435 -33.06 -12.36 38.10
C ALA A 435 -33.79 -13.71 38.43
N PRO A 436 -33.07 -14.80 38.87
CA PRO A 436 -31.61 -15.03 38.95
C PRO A 436 -31.10 -16.36 38.27
N LEU A 437 -29.78 -16.60 38.42
CA LEU A 437 -28.95 -17.76 38.04
C LEU A 437 -29.55 -19.18 38.17
N GLN A 438 -29.20 -20.08 37.22
CA GLN A 438 -28.94 -21.51 37.48
C GLN A 438 -28.06 -22.16 36.40
N GLU A 439 -27.08 -22.95 36.82
CA GLU A 439 -26.21 -23.79 35.96
C GLU A 439 -26.86 -25.14 35.65
N PRO A 440 -26.48 -25.83 34.55
CA PRO A 440 -26.67 -27.27 34.43
C PRO A 440 -25.33 -28.05 34.46
N ASN A 441 -25.17 -28.82 35.53
CA ASN A 441 -24.28 -29.97 35.77
C ASN A 441 -23.33 -30.45 34.66
N VAL A 442 -22.05 -30.51 35.02
CA VAL A 442 -21.09 -31.50 34.52
C VAL A 442 -21.44 -32.88 35.09
N SER A 443 -21.33 -33.94 34.29
CA SER A 443 -21.30 -35.34 34.77
C SER A 443 -20.01 -36.02 34.29
N GLN A 444 -19.44 -36.88 35.13
CA GLN A 444 -18.11 -37.47 34.97
C GLN A 444 -18.09 -38.79 34.19
N GLU A 445 -16.84 -39.21 33.88
CA GLU A 445 -16.35 -40.51 33.37
C GLU A 445 -16.38 -40.66 31.83
N GLN A 446 -15.41 -41.29 31.13
CA GLN A 446 -14.14 -41.99 31.46
C GLN A 446 -13.24 -41.94 30.18
N ASP A 447 -11.91 -42.12 30.12
CA ASP A 447 -10.84 -42.37 31.12
C ASP A 447 -9.46 -41.82 30.59
N LYS A 448 -8.34 -42.50 30.86
CA LYS A 448 -6.92 -42.24 30.52
C LYS A 448 -6.30 -43.40 29.72
N PRO A 449 -4.99 -43.38 29.35
CA PRO A 449 -4.12 -42.27 28.92
C PRO A 449 -3.32 -42.62 27.63
N ALA A 450 -2.60 -41.66 27.03
CA ALA A 450 -1.51 -41.96 26.10
C ALA A 450 -0.36 -40.94 26.13
N ALA A 451 0.87 -41.46 26.14
CA ALA A 451 2.16 -40.86 25.76
C ALA A 451 2.53 -39.46 26.28
N THR A 452 3.46 -39.43 27.24
CA THR A 452 4.32 -38.28 27.53
C THR A 452 5.44 -38.21 26.48
N GLU A 453 5.54 -37.13 25.71
CA GLU A 453 6.74 -36.84 24.91
C GLU A 453 7.68 -35.87 25.65
N ALA A 454 8.98 -36.17 25.59
CA ALA A 454 10.03 -35.46 26.31
C ALA A 454 10.54 -34.23 25.52
N PRO A 455 11.06 -33.19 26.19
CA PRO A 455 11.64 -32.04 25.52
C PRO A 455 12.91 -32.42 24.72
N PRO A 456 13.15 -31.82 23.54
CA PRO A 456 14.31 -32.14 22.71
C PRO A 456 15.62 -31.64 23.35
N ALA A 457 16.67 -32.45 23.25
CA ALA A 457 18.01 -32.12 23.74
C ALA A 457 18.73 -31.08 22.86
N PRO A 458 19.70 -30.31 23.40
CA PRO A 458 20.36 -29.25 22.64
C PRO A 458 21.28 -29.78 21.53
N ILE A 459 21.16 -29.22 20.34
CA ILE A 459 22.06 -29.51 19.21
C ILE A 459 23.41 -28.81 19.46
N LYS A 460 24.51 -29.57 19.40
CA LYS A 460 25.87 -29.02 19.51
C LYS A 460 26.22 -28.19 18.27
N ALA A 461 26.82 -27.02 18.50
CA ALA A 461 27.45 -26.23 17.44
C ALA A 461 28.69 -26.96 16.86
N PRO A 462 28.98 -26.83 15.55
CA PRO A 462 30.24 -27.29 14.98
C PRO A 462 31.41 -26.41 15.42
N GLU A 463 32.58 -27.04 15.61
CA GLU A 463 33.81 -26.37 16.05
C GLU A 463 34.37 -25.42 14.99
N SER A 464 34.82 -24.24 15.41
CA SER A 464 35.62 -23.34 14.58
C SER A 464 37.08 -23.81 14.49
N LYS A 465 37.67 -23.67 13.30
CA LYS A 465 39.12 -23.74 13.07
C LYS A 465 39.61 -22.53 12.27
N PRO A 466 40.89 -22.14 12.42
CA PRO A 466 41.20 -20.72 12.61
C PRO A 466 41.61 -19.95 11.36
N GLU A 467 41.64 -18.63 11.52
CA GLU A 467 42.08 -17.63 10.55
C GLU A 467 43.47 -17.92 9.95
N ALA A 468 43.63 -17.54 8.69
CA ALA A 468 44.93 -17.29 8.07
C ALA A 468 45.02 -15.81 7.64
N LYS A 469 46.08 -15.13 8.08
CA LYS A 469 46.52 -13.80 7.66
C LYS A 469 48.05 -13.84 7.46
N PRO A 470 48.62 -12.84 6.79
CA PRO A 470 48.36 -12.42 5.41
C PRO A 470 49.56 -12.87 4.54
N ASN A 471 49.62 -12.49 3.26
CA ASN A 471 50.87 -12.60 2.52
C ASN A 471 51.20 -11.26 1.83
N ASP A 472 52.33 -10.68 2.19
CA ASP A 472 52.86 -9.46 1.60
C ASP A 472 53.34 -9.71 0.17
N GLY A 473 53.17 -8.71 -0.70
CA GLY A 473 53.56 -8.77 -2.11
C GLY A 473 53.53 -7.39 -2.75
N ALA A 474 54.61 -6.63 -2.58
CA ALA A 474 54.70 -5.26 -3.03
C ALA A 474 55.14 -5.13 -4.50
N GLU A 475 54.44 -4.25 -5.24
CA GLU A 475 54.95 -3.37 -6.31
C GLU A 475 55.55 -3.98 -7.61
N PRO A 476 55.74 -3.21 -8.71
CA PRO A 476 55.61 -1.74 -8.84
C PRO A 476 54.66 -1.21 -9.93
N GLN A 477 54.35 0.09 -9.82
CA GLN A 477 53.77 0.91 -10.89
C GLN A 477 54.77 1.15 -12.03
N PRO A 478 54.31 1.31 -13.28
CA PRO A 478 54.93 2.21 -14.25
C PRO A 478 54.30 3.61 -14.16
N LYS A 479 55.14 4.63 -14.36
CA LYS A 479 54.83 6.07 -14.31
C LYS A 479 55.26 6.68 -15.66
N ILE A 480 54.74 7.88 -15.99
CA ILE A 480 55.08 8.66 -17.21
C ILE A 480 54.33 8.05 -18.43
N GLU A 481 53.69 8.82 -19.33
CA GLU A 481 54.14 10.07 -19.94
C GLU A 481 53.03 11.09 -20.24
N THR A 482 53.41 12.37 -20.21
CA THR A 482 52.61 13.50 -20.70
C THR A 482 53.00 13.86 -22.13
N GLU A 483 52.06 13.82 -23.06
CA GLU A 483 52.15 14.59 -24.32
C GLU A 483 50.87 15.40 -24.53
N GLY A 484 51.04 16.66 -24.97
CA GLY A 484 49.97 17.50 -25.50
C GLY A 484 50.03 17.57 -27.03
N ILE A 485 49.48 18.65 -27.60
CA ILE A 485 49.30 18.88 -29.04
C ILE A 485 48.06 18.10 -29.54
N LYS A 486 46.99 18.72 -30.06
CA LYS A 486 46.87 20.03 -30.73
C LYS A 486 45.52 20.71 -30.49
#